data_AF-A0A350HBB6-F1
#
_entry.id   AF-A0A350HBB6-F1
#
_cell.length_a   1.000
_cell.length_b   1.000
_cell.length_c   1.000
_cell.angle_alpha   90.00
_cell.angle_beta   90.00
_cell.angle_gamma   90.00
#
_symmetry.space_group_name_H-M   'P 1'
#
loop_
_entity.id
_entity.type
_entity.pdbx_description
1 polymer ?
#
loop_
_entity_poly.entity_id
_entity_poly.type
_entity_poly.pdbx_seq_one_letter_code
_entity_poly.pdbx_strand_id
1 'polypeptide(L)'
;MKELTIFIDNREIKVLEGTTILEAAKKAGIEVPTLCYYKDLNPTGNCGVCVVEVEGVDTFKRACITQVENNRKYNTNTKKVMDARKAVVELILSNHPNDCLKCIRNQNCELQTLAADLGIREFPFERFDKDMPIDKKGVIIRDSNKCIQCGRCIKACQDIQTVNAIDFVNRGYETKLGTFMDLPLNDTTCTNCGQCVAVCPVGALYERDDTSAVWAAINDPAKHVVVQEAPAVRVAIGEEFGMPEGTVSSGKMHTALRRMGFDRVFDTNFTADLTIMEEGTEVVNKIATAFKTGEIGKNLPVITSCSPGWIKFMETFFPNLREHISTAKSPQQMFGPLAKTYYAEQEKIDPKNIVSVSIMPCTAKKFEAARPEMNSSGYQDVDYVLTTREFGRMIKEAGIDFKNLPEEEADELMGFYTGAATIFGATGGVMEAALRTVWFVLTGKEMENYDIKLVRGMETGIKEGVVEIPLKEEIAKDLGIKVLPAKVAVAHGLSNARILLTKVAAQLKEKGQSEYHFIEIMA
;
A
#
# COMPACT_ATOMS: atom_id res chain seq x y z
N MET A 1 3.40 3.47 34.29
CA MET A 1 3.86 4.82 33.90
C MET A 1 3.30 5.82 34.88
N LYS A 2 4.05 6.85 35.25
CA LYS A 2 3.62 7.89 36.19
C LYS A 2 2.60 8.82 35.51
N GLU A 3 1.56 9.23 36.23
CA GLU A 3 0.62 10.25 35.77
C GLU A 3 1.19 11.65 36.07
N LEU A 4 1.16 12.53 35.08
CA LEU A 4 1.59 13.92 35.14
C LEU A 4 0.38 14.84 35.01
N THR A 5 0.32 15.88 35.84
CA THR A 5 -0.66 16.96 35.71
C THR A 5 -0.04 18.09 34.91
N ILE A 6 -0.69 18.53 33.84
CA ILE A 6 -0.21 19.64 33.01
C ILE A 6 -1.35 20.60 32.68
N PHE A 7 -1.02 21.79 32.20
CA PHE A 7 -2.00 22.80 31.81
C PHE A 7 -1.83 23.14 30.32
N ILE A 8 -2.87 22.98 29.51
CA ILE A 8 -2.88 23.41 28.11
C ILE A 8 -3.99 24.44 27.92
N ASP A 9 -3.65 25.65 27.50
CA ASP A 9 -4.59 26.77 27.32
C ASP A 9 -5.51 26.96 28.55
N ASN A 10 -4.88 26.95 29.74
CA ASN A 10 -5.51 27.04 31.07
C ASN A 10 -6.41 25.85 31.47
N ARG A 11 -6.41 24.75 30.72
CA ARG A 11 -7.11 23.51 31.09
C ARG A 11 -6.14 22.54 31.74
N GLU A 12 -6.47 22.11 32.97
CA GLU A 12 -5.75 21.04 33.64
C GLU A 12 -6.10 19.70 33.00
N ILE A 13 -5.09 18.93 32.61
CA ILE A 13 -5.25 17.57 32.10
C ILE A 13 -4.23 16.63 32.74
N LYS A 14 -4.60 15.35 32.81
CA LYS A 14 -3.76 14.27 33.29
C LYS A 14 -3.31 13.41 32.11
N VAL A 15 -2.00 13.20 32.00
CA VAL A 15 -1.41 12.39 30.94
C VAL A 15 -0.32 11.49 31.50
N LEU A 16 0.03 10.44 30.77
CA LEU A 16 1.12 9.56 31.16
C LEU A 16 2.46 10.19 30.82
N GLU A 17 3.45 9.95 31.68
CA GLU A 17 4.85 10.27 31.40
C GLU A 17 5.28 9.72 30.03
N GLY A 18 6.01 10.54 29.26
CA GLY A 18 6.42 10.23 27.88
C GLY A 18 5.46 10.73 26.79
N THR A 19 4.24 11.18 27.16
CA THR A 19 3.30 11.80 26.20
C THR A 19 3.90 13.09 25.62
N THR A 20 3.78 13.28 24.30
CA THR A 20 4.19 14.54 23.64
C THR A 20 3.19 15.66 23.87
N ILE A 21 3.61 16.93 23.75
CA ILE A 21 2.67 18.06 23.86
C ILE A 21 1.55 17.96 22.81
N LEU A 22 1.85 17.46 21.60
CA LEU A 22 0.86 17.28 20.53
C LEU A 22 -0.24 16.27 20.93
N GLU A 23 0.14 15.11 21.45
CA GLU A 23 -0.80 14.09 21.91
C GLU A 23 -1.62 14.57 23.11
N ALA A 24 -0.98 15.31 24.02
CA ALA A 24 -1.63 15.88 25.18
C ALA A 24 -2.66 16.96 24.76
N ALA A 25 -2.33 17.81 23.79
CA ALA A 25 -3.26 18.79 23.23
C ALA A 25 -4.46 18.11 22.58
N LYS A 26 -4.23 17.03 21.80
CA LYS A 26 -5.31 16.24 21.21
C LYS A 26 -6.26 15.66 22.27
N LYS A 27 -5.74 15.16 23.40
CA LYS A 27 -6.55 14.69 24.54
C LYS A 27 -7.36 15.81 25.20
N ALA A 28 -6.89 17.06 25.15
CA ALA A 28 -7.60 18.23 25.66
C ALA A 28 -8.66 18.80 24.69
N GLY A 29 -8.86 18.17 23.53
CA GLY A 29 -9.73 18.68 22.47
C GLY A 29 -9.15 19.91 21.77
N ILE A 30 -7.82 20.06 21.78
CA ILE A 30 -7.10 21.18 21.16
C ILE A 30 -6.35 20.66 19.95
N GLU A 31 -6.65 21.22 18.79
CA GLU A 31 -5.99 20.87 17.54
C GLU A 31 -4.78 21.78 17.30
N VAL A 32 -3.59 21.21 17.44
CA VAL A 32 -2.34 21.89 17.08
C VAL A 32 -2.04 21.54 15.62
N PRO A 33 -1.94 22.53 14.71
CA PRO A 33 -1.67 22.25 13.31
C PRO A 33 -0.33 21.54 13.12
N THR A 34 -0.28 20.61 12.19
CA THR A 34 0.94 19.88 11.82
C THR A 34 1.06 19.73 10.32
N LEU A 35 2.27 19.49 9.81
CA LEU A 35 2.51 19.30 8.38
C LEU A 35 3.58 18.23 8.06
N CYS A 36 4.60 18.07 8.92
CA CYS A 36 5.57 16.98 8.77
C CYS A 36 5.30 15.79 9.70
N TYR A 37 4.46 15.96 10.71
CA TYR A 37 4.02 14.89 11.58
C TYR A 37 2.99 14.02 10.85
N TYR A 38 3.09 12.70 11.00
CA TYR A 38 2.13 11.73 10.48
C TYR A 38 2.00 10.63 11.53
N LYS A 39 0.77 10.21 11.83
CA LYS A 39 0.47 9.34 12.99
C LYS A 39 1.27 8.03 13.03
N ASP A 40 1.55 7.45 11.87
CA ASP A 40 2.21 6.14 11.75
C ASP A 40 3.72 6.27 11.44
N LEU A 41 4.29 7.47 11.55
CA LEU A 41 5.71 7.74 11.30
C LEU A 41 6.38 8.39 12.50
N ASN A 42 7.67 8.08 12.67
CA ASN A 42 8.50 8.81 13.61
C ASN A 42 8.51 10.30 13.26
N PRO A 43 8.20 11.20 14.22
CA PRO A 43 8.14 12.63 13.94
C PRO A 43 9.49 13.17 13.46
N THR A 44 9.51 13.83 12.30
CA THR A 44 10.73 14.50 11.81
C THR A 44 11.03 15.79 12.57
N GLY A 45 9.97 16.44 13.09
CA GLY A 45 10.04 17.78 13.66
C GLY A 45 10.31 18.89 12.64
N ASN A 46 10.59 18.61 11.37
CA ASN A 46 11.19 19.58 10.43
C ASN A 46 10.37 20.86 10.16
N CYS A 47 9.05 20.75 9.97
CA CYS A 47 8.27 21.86 9.39
C CYS A 47 8.08 23.09 10.29
N GLY A 48 8.20 22.98 11.61
CA GLY A 48 7.98 24.11 12.53
C GLY A 48 6.53 24.58 12.68
N VAL A 49 5.54 23.93 12.06
CA VAL A 49 4.12 24.32 12.15
C VAL A 49 3.53 24.07 13.55
N CYS A 50 3.97 23.00 14.22
CA CYS A 50 3.43 22.59 15.53
C CYS A 50 4.03 23.36 16.72
N VAL A 51 4.49 24.61 16.51
CA VAL A 51 5.08 25.42 17.58
C VAL A 51 4.07 25.74 18.68
N VAL A 52 4.53 25.72 19.93
CA VAL A 52 3.77 26.06 21.14
C VAL A 52 4.65 26.86 22.09
N GLU A 53 4.03 27.69 22.93
CA GLU A 53 4.72 28.38 24.03
C GLU A 53 4.68 27.51 25.29
N VAL A 54 5.80 27.50 26.00
CA VAL A 54 5.93 26.84 27.31
C VAL A 54 6.22 27.93 28.33
N GLU A 55 5.45 28.00 29.42
CA GLU A 55 5.64 29.03 30.45
C GLU A 55 7.06 28.93 31.05
N GLY A 56 7.73 30.08 31.16
CA GLY A 56 9.11 30.17 31.62
C GLY A 56 10.17 29.76 30.58
N VAL A 57 9.81 29.60 29.31
CA VAL A 57 10.75 29.33 28.21
C VAL A 57 10.59 30.39 27.13
N ASP A 58 11.69 31.09 26.80
CA ASP A 58 11.67 32.19 25.83
C ASP A 58 11.58 31.74 24.36
N THR A 59 11.75 30.44 24.11
CA THR A 59 11.73 29.85 22.77
C THR A 59 10.50 28.96 22.57
N PHE A 60 9.94 28.99 21.35
CA PHE A 60 8.90 28.04 20.98
C PHE A 60 9.42 26.60 20.99
N LYS A 61 8.58 25.67 21.45
CA LYS A 61 8.85 24.23 21.37
C LYS A 61 8.01 23.60 20.28
N ARG A 62 8.51 22.52 19.68
CA ARG A 62 7.78 21.76 18.66
C ARG A 62 6.94 20.70 19.35
N ALA A 63 5.63 20.82 19.30
CA ALA A 63 4.72 19.96 20.07
C ALA A 63 4.85 18.48 19.71
N CYS A 64 5.20 18.15 18.46
CA CYS A 64 5.27 16.78 17.96
C CYS A 64 6.45 15.94 18.47
N ILE A 65 7.49 16.57 19.04
CA ILE A 65 8.70 15.87 19.56
C ILE A 65 9.02 16.22 21.01
N THR A 66 8.37 17.24 21.58
CA THR A 66 8.64 17.68 22.95
C THR A 66 7.71 16.93 23.88
N GLN A 67 8.28 16.23 24.87
CA GLN A 67 7.52 15.58 25.93
C GLN A 67 6.99 16.60 26.93
N VAL A 68 5.89 16.25 27.59
CA VAL A 68 5.33 17.10 28.64
C VAL A 68 6.07 16.96 29.96
N GLU A 69 6.07 18.02 30.76
CA GLU A 69 6.67 18.08 32.10
C GLU A 69 5.58 18.29 33.15
N ASN A 70 5.75 17.70 34.33
CA ASN A 70 4.76 17.82 35.41
C ASN A 70 4.60 19.29 35.87
N ASN A 71 3.37 19.68 36.16
CA ASN A 71 2.96 21.03 36.57
C ASN A 71 3.39 22.14 35.60
N ARG A 72 3.65 21.82 34.32
CA ARG A 72 4.02 22.79 33.30
C ARG A 72 2.78 23.33 32.59
N LYS A 73 2.83 24.59 32.14
CA LYS A 73 1.79 25.21 31.32
C LYS A 73 2.25 25.42 29.88
N TYR A 74 1.35 25.09 28.95
CA TYR A 74 1.54 25.14 27.51
C TYR A 74 0.46 26.03 26.90
N ASN A 75 0.84 26.97 26.03
CA ASN A 75 -0.10 27.81 25.32
C ASN A 75 0.01 27.54 23.80
N THR A 76 -1.13 27.26 23.17
CA THR A 76 -1.18 26.79 21.77
C THR A 76 -1.76 27.81 20.80
N ASN A 77 -2.39 28.88 21.31
CA ASN A 77 -3.17 29.84 20.52
C ASN A 77 -2.87 31.32 20.83
N THR A 78 -1.74 31.63 21.47
CA THR A 78 -1.36 33.03 21.71
C THR A 78 -1.05 33.74 20.39
N LYS A 79 -1.13 35.07 20.37
CA LYS A 79 -0.78 35.87 19.19
C LYS A 79 0.61 35.51 18.66
N LYS A 80 1.60 35.36 19.56
CA LYS A 80 2.97 34.99 19.21
C LYS A 80 3.04 33.62 18.51
N VAL A 81 2.33 32.62 19.02
CA VAL A 81 2.27 31.28 18.40
C VAL A 81 1.60 31.35 17.02
N MET A 82 0.47 32.04 16.91
CA MET A 82 -0.26 32.16 15.64
C MET A 82 0.57 32.90 14.58
N ASP A 83 1.21 34.01 14.93
CA ASP A 83 2.09 34.76 14.03
C ASP A 83 3.29 33.89 13.57
N ALA A 84 3.89 33.13 14.49
CA ALA A 84 5.00 32.24 14.18
C ALA A 84 4.59 31.12 13.20
N ARG A 85 3.41 30.49 13.41
CA ARG A 85 2.87 29.48 12.49
C ARG A 85 2.61 30.05 11.11
N LYS A 86 2.00 31.25 11.07
CA LYS A 86 1.72 31.96 9.82
C LYS A 86 3.01 32.24 9.04
N ALA A 87 4.02 32.81 9.70
CA ALA A 87 5.32 33.10 9.08
C ALA A 87 6.03 31.83 8.54
N VAL A 88 5.95 30.72 9.27
CA VAL A 88 6.51 29.42 8.83
C VAL A 88 5.81 28.94 7.55
N VAL A 89 4.48 29.00 7.50
CA VAL A 89 3.73 28.54 6.33
C VAL A 89 3.92 29.48 5.13
N GLU A 90 3.97 30.79 5.36
CA GLU A 90 4.32 31.78 4.32
C GLU A 90 5.70 31.52 3.72
N LEU A 91 6.70 31.12 4.53
CA LEU A 91 8.02 30.74 4.05
C LEU A 91 8.02 29.43 3.26
N ILE A 92 7.19 28.45 3.64
CA ILE A 92 7.01 27.23 2.85
C ILE A 92 6.40 27.57 1.48
N LEU A 93 5.39 28.44 1.47
CA LEU A 93 4.68 28.87 0.26
C LEU A 93 5.56 29.72 -0.67
N SER A 94 6.52 30.47 -0.14
CA SER A 94 7.46 31.24 -0.97
C SER A 94 8.33 30.35 -1.86
N ASN A 95 8.50 29.08 -1.47
CA ASN A 95 9.30 28.08 -2.20
C ASN A 95 8.44 26.97 -2.84
N HIS A 96 7.12 27.19 -2.95
CA HIS A 96 6.15 26.24 -3.51
C HIS A 96 5.35 26.88 -4.66
N PRO A 97 5.12 26.16 -5.78
CA PRO A 97 4.33 26.69 -6.89
C PRO A 97 2.85 26.84 -6.52
N ASN A 98 2.25 27.98 -6.86
CA ASN A 98 0.82 28.25 -6.63
C ASN A 98 -0.06 27.77 -7.79
N ASP A 99 0.09 26.51 -8.18
CA ASP A 99 -0.55 25.94 -9.37
C ASP A 99 -1.71 24.97 -9.04
N CYS A 100 -2.40 25.21 -7.92
CA CYS A 100 -3.37 24.28 -7.34
C CYS A 100 -4.45 23.81 -8.32
N LEU A 101 -4.89 24.65 -9.26
CA LEU A 101 -5.93 24.30 -10.22
C LEU A 101 -5.56 23.18 -11.19
N LYS A 102 -4.26 22.96 -11.45
CA LYS A 102 -3.75 21.85 -12.28
C LYS A 102 -3.09 20.74 -11.44
N CYS A 103 -3.11 20.86 -10.11
CA CYS A 103 -2.41 19.94 -9.24
C CYS A 103 -3.27 18.70 -8.93
N ILE A 104 -2.66 17.52 -8.96
CA ILE A 104 -3.34 16.24 -8.64
C ILE A 104 -3.86 16.18 -7.20
N ARG A 105 -3.33 17.04 -6.32
CA ARG A 105 -3.73 17.15 -4.91
C ARG A 105 -4.73 18.28 -4.64
N ASN A 106 -5.33 18.86 -5.68
CA ASN A 106 -6.37 19.86 -5.48
C ASN A 106 -7.49 19.27 -4.59
N GLN A 107 -7.94 20.04 -3.60
CA GLN A 107 -8.96 19.65 -2.60
C GLN A 107 -8.54 18.59 -1.56
N ASN A 108 -7.33 18.02 -1.63
CA ASN A 108 -6.81 17.09 -0.61
C ASN A 108 -5.33 17.35 -0.26
N CYS A 109 -4.87 18.59 -0.46
CA CYS A 109 -3.53 19.05 -0.13
C CYS A 109 -3.51 19.61 1.31
N GLU A 110 -2.70 19.03 2.20
CA GLU A 110 -2.62 19.47 3.60
C GLU A 110 -2.03 20.88 3.71
N LEU A 111 -1.12 21.28 2.81
CA LEU A 111 -0.58 22.64 2.78
C LEU A 111 -1.66 23.66 2.36
N GLN A 112 -2.53 23.29 1.43
CA GLN A 112 -3.64 24.15 0.99
C GLN A 112 -4.62 24.38 2.13
N THR A 113 -5.02 23.32 2.83
CA THR A 113 -5.89 23.39 4.02
C THR A 113 -5.24 24.23 5.11
N LEU A 114 -3.97 23.98 5.44
CA LEU A 114 -3.25 24.70 6.48
C LEU A 114 -3.14 26.21 6.18
N ALA A 115 -2.87 26.58 4.92
CA ALA A 115 -2.83 27.99 4.51
C ALA A 115 -4.23 28.64 4.60
N ALA A 116 -5.29 27.89 4.30
CA ALA A 116 -6.67 28.35 4.44
C ALA A 116 -7.02 28.61 5.91
N ASP A 117 -6.71 27.67 6.80
CA ASP A 117 -6.99 27.70 8.24
C ASP A 117 -6.24 28.83 8.96
N LEU A 118 -5.01 29.12 8.54
CA LEU A 118 -4.21 30.24 9.08
C LEU A 118 -4.56 31.60 8.46
N GLY A 119 -5.55 31.66 7.56
CA GLY A 119 -5.98 32.92 6.94
C GLY A 119 -4.92 33.56 6.04
N ILE A 120 -4.02 32.77 5.46
CA ILE A 120 -2.99 33.27 4.55
C ILE A 120 -3.64 33.57 3.19
N ARG A 121 -3.60 34.83 2.77
CA ARG A 121 -4.19 35.33 1.52
C ARG A 121 -3.21 36.13 0.67
N GLU A 122 -2.08 36.51 1.25
CA GLU A 122 -1.02 37.28 0.63
C GLU A 122 0.32 36.60 0.93
N PHE A 123 1.30 36.80 0.04
CA PHE A 123 2.65 36.24 0.18
C PHE A 123 3.62 37.39 0.45
N PRO A 124 4.03 37.61 1.71
CA PRO A 124 4.91 38.74 2.04
C PRO A 124 6.36 38.52 1.63
N PHE A 125 6.76 37.26 1.39
CA PHE A 125 8.11 36.89 0.99
C PHE A 125 8.24 36.85 -0.54
N GLU A 126 9.43 37.21 -1.03
CA GLU A 126 9.81 36.96 -2.42
C GLU A 126 9.70 35.46 -2.73
N ARG A 127 9.19 35.15 -3.93
CA ARG A 127 8.99 33.78 -4.36
C ARG A 127 10.23 33.25 -5.06
N PHE A 128 10.61 32.05 -4.68
CA PHE A 128 11.71 31.28 -5.25
C PHE A 128 11.12 30.03 -5.89
N ASP A 129 10.58 30.20 -7.09
CA ASP A 129 10.09 29.05 -7.85
C ASP A 129 11.31 28.23 -8.32
N LYS A 130 11.28 26.93 -8.01
CA LYS A 130 12.29 25.99 -8.48
C LYS A 130 11.96 25.56 -9.90
N ASP A 131 12.99 25.42 -10.73
CA ASP A 131 12.88 24.81 -12.05
C ASP A 131 13.72 23.52 -12.08
N MET A 132 13.20 22.48 -11.42
CA MET A 132 13.80 21.16 -11.40
C MET A 132 13.10 20.21 -12.39
N PRO A 133 13.85 19.33 -13.08
CA PRO A 133 13.27 18.28 -13.88
C PRO A 133 12.32 17.39 -13.08
N ILE A 134 11.16 17.08 -13.66
CA ILE A 134 10.18 16.16 -13.09
C ILE A 134 10.55 14.74 -13.53
N ASP A 135 10.76 13.84 -12.57
CA ASP A 135 10.98 12.42 -12.87
C ASP A 135 9.65 11.73 -13.15
N LYS A 136 9.47 11.30 -14.40
CA LYS A 136 8.27 10.64 -14.91
C LYS A 136 8.56 9.25 -15.50
N LYS A 137 9.77 8.70 -15.30
CA LYS A 137 10.17 7.45 -15.96
C LYS A 137 9.42 6.23 -15.42
N GLY A 138 9.10 6.24 -14.13
CA GLY A 138 8.46 5.13 -13.41
C GLY A 138 6.96 5.26 -13.25
N VAL A 139 6.42 4.42 -12.35
CA VAL A 139 5.01 4.43 -11.94
C VAL A 139 4.74 5.41 -10.78
N ILE A 140 5.80 5.94 -10.17
CA ILE A 140 5.75 7.03 -9.20
C ILE A 140 6.40 8.24 -9.87
N ILE A 141 5.65 9.34 -9.94
CA ILE A 141 6.09 10.62 -10.45
C ILE A 141 6.65 11.44 -9.29
N ARG A 142 7.86 11.98 -9.47
CA ARG A 142 8.51 12.85 -8.48
C ARG A 142 8.66 14.26 -9.07
N ASP A 143 7.82 15.16 -8.56
CA ASP A 143 7.89 16.60 -8.82
C ASP A 143 8.49 17.31 -7.61
N SER A 144 9.82 17.43 -7.61
CA SER A 144 10.55 18.07 -6.51
C SER A 144 10.22 19.56 -6.37
N ASN A 145 9.63 20.21 -7.39
CA ASN A 145 9.23 21.62 -7.31
C ASN A 145 8.10 21.82 -6.29
N LYS A 146 7.28 20.79 -6.06
CA LYS A 146 6.20 20.80 -5.07
C LYS A 146 6.64 20.31 -3.69
N CYS A 147 7.90 19.90 -3.53
CA CYS A 147 8.39 19.32 -2.28
C CYS A 147 8.62 20.38 -1.20
N ILE A 148 7.97 20.19 -0.05
CA ILE A 148 8.11 21.04 1.15
C ILE A 148 9.15 20.52 2.15
N GLN A 149 9.97 19.54 1.76
CA GLN A 149 11.02 18.95 2.59
C GLN A 149 10.56 18.45 3.98
N CYS A 150 9.32 17.95 4.07
CA CYS A 150 8.76 17.48 5.35
C CYS A 150 9.42 16.20 5.88
N GLY A 151 9.99 15.38 4.98
CA GLY A 151 10.67 14.13 5.31
C GLY A 151 9.76 12.92 5.54
N ARG A 152 8.43 13.08 5.46
CA ARG A 152 7.48 11.95 5.63
C ARG A 152 7.77 10.79 4.68
N CYS A 153 7.97 11.11 3.40
CA CYS A 153 8.28 10.10 2.38
C CYS A 153 9.58 9.34 2.64
N ILE A 154 10.61 10.04 3.12
CA ILE A 154 11.89 9.44 3.52
C ILE A 154 11.67 8.50 4.69
N LYS A 155 10.97 8.96 5.74
CA LYS A 155 10.67 8.13 6.92
C LYS A 155 9.86 6.88 6.58
N ALA A 156 8.86 6.98 5.70
CA ALA A 156 8.14 5.79 5.23
C ALA A 156 9.07 4.82 4.46
N CYS A 157 9.94 5.34 3.60
CA CYS A 157 10.86 4.50 2.81
C CYS A 157 11.97 3.84 3.65
N GLN A 158 12.45 4.53 4.68
CA GLN A 158 13.55 4.08 5.53
C GLN A 158 13.04 3.26 6.72
N ASP A 159 12.14 3.82 7.52
CA ASP A 159 11.72 3.24 8.80
C ASP A 159 10.69 2.11 8.60
N ILE A 160 9.73 2.26 7.68
CA ILE A 160 8.69 1.23 7.44
C ILE A 160 9.17 0.20 6.42
N GLN A 161 9.76 0.65 5.32
CA GLN A 161 10.06 -0.22 4.17
C GLN A 161 11.51 -0.72 4.18
N THR A 162 12.45 -0.05 4.85
CA THR A 162 13.89 -0.37 4.85
C THR A 162 14.51 -0.46 3.45
N VAL A 163 13.96 0.27 2.48
CA VAL A 163 14.43 0.28 1.08
C VAL A 163 15.47 1.37 0.86
N ASN A 164 15.33 2.51 1.55
CA ASN A 164 16.26 3.64 1.48
C ASN A 164 16.46 4.19 0.05
N ALA A 165 15.42 4.20 -0.79
CA ALA A 165 15.52 4.66 -2.19
C ALA A 165 15.58 6.19 -2.33
N ILE A 166 15.11 6.94 -1.34
CA ILE A 166 15.03 8.39 -1.35
C ILE A 166 15.59 8.99 -0.05
N ASP A 167 16.27 10.13 -0.16
CA ASP A 167 16.77 10.91 0.97
C ASP A 167 16.92 12.39 0.60
N PHE A 168 17.25 13.24 1.57
CA PHE A 168 17.70 14.60 1.30
C PHE A 168 19.13 14.60 0.79
N VAL A 169 19.33 15.24 -0.35
CA VAL A 169 20.67 15.50 -0.92
C VAL A 169 20.95 16.99 -0.87
N ASN A 170 22.23 17.35 -0.99
CA ASN A 170 22.75 18.72 -0.88
C ASN A 170 22.51 19.37 0.50
N ARG A 171 22.79 20.67 0.62
CA ARG A 171 22.68 21.44 1.86
C ARG A 171 22.16 22.85 1.62
N GLY A 172 21.55 23.44 2.65
CA GLY A 172 21.07 24.81 2.61
C GLY A 172 19.94 24.97 1.58
N TYR A 173 20.05 26.01 0.77
CA TYR A 173 19.05 26.30 -0.27
C TYR A 173 18.93 25.18 -1.33
N GLU A 174 20.04 24.50 -1.63
CA GLU A 174 20.11 23.43 -2.64
C GLU A 174 19.53 22.09 -2.17
N THR A 175 19.10 21.99 -0.90
CA THR A 175 18.54 20.75 -0.37
C THR A 175 17.32 20.33 -1.18
N LYS A 176 17.30 19.07 -1.63
CA LYS A 176 16.17 18.51 -2.37
C LYS A 176 15.96 17.05 -1.99
N LEU A 177 14.75 16.54 -2.26
CA LEU A 177 14.49 15.11 -2.22
C LEU A 177 15.20 14.49 -3.43
N GLY A 178 16.22 13.68 -3.16
CA GLY A 178 17.06 13.04 -4.16
C GLY A 178 16.95 11.52 -4.14
N THR A 179 17.62 10.93 -5.10
CA THR A 179 17.80 9.48 -5.31
C THR A 179 19.30 9.23 -5.47
N PHE A 180 19.73 7.96 -5.41
CA PHE A 180 21.13 7.63 -5.65
C PHE A 180 21.59 8.18 -7.01
N MET A 181 22.65 9.00 -7.00
CA MET A 181 23.20 9.69 -8.19
C MET A 181 22.17 10.49 -9.01
N ASP A 182 21.10 11.00 -8.37
CA ASP A 182 20.00 11.70 -9.05
C ASP A 182 19.32 10.88 -10.17
N LEU A 183 19.50 9.55 -10.18
CA LEU A 183 18.86 8.66 -11.15
C LEU A 183 17.33 8.70 -11.01
N PRO A 184 16.58 8.45 -12.10
CA PRO A 184 15.15 8.23 -12.02
C PRO A 184 14.81 7.16 -10.98
N LEU A 185 13.74 7.37 -10.20
CA LEU A 185 13.39 6.53 -9.07
C LEU A 185 13.24 5.05 -9.47
N ASN A 186 12.71 4.79 -10.67
CA ASN A 186 12.51 3.43 -11.19
C ASN A 186 13.83 2.68 -11.45
N ASP A 187 14.93 3.40 -11.66
CA ASP A 187 16.28 2.87 -11.91
C ASP A 187 17.10 2.71 -10.62
N THR A 188 16.48 2.96 -9.46
CA THR A 188 17.12 2.77 -8.15
C THR A 188 16.61 1.49 -7.47
N THR A 189 17.00 1.28 -6.21
CA THR A 189 16.48 0.22 -5.33
C THR A 189 14.99 0.35 -5.00
N CYS A 190 14.30 1.39 -5.49
CA CYS A 190 12.87 1.59 -5.25
C CYS A 190 12.03 0.37 -5.67
N THR A 191 11.19 -0.09 -4.76
CA THR A 191 10.28 -1.23 -4.95
C THR A 191 8.93 -0.85 -5.57
N ASN A 192 8.73 0.43 -5.91
CA ASN A 192 7.47 0.96 -6.45
C ASN A 192 6.24 0.80 -5.53
N CYS A 193 6.41 0.53 -4.23
CA CYS A 193 5.30 0.24 -3.31
C CYS A 193 4.36 1.43 -3.03
N GLY A 194 4.80 2.67 -3.30
CA GLY A 194 3.95 3.85 -3.20
C GLY A 194 3.71 4.39 -1.78
N GLN A 195 4.32 3.80 -0.74
CA GLN A 195 4.17 4.30 0.64
C GLN A 195 4.63 5.76 0.79
N CYS A 196 5.64 6.18 0.02
CA CYS A 196 6.09 7.57 -0.03
C CYS A 196 5.05 8.53 -0.66
N VAL A 197 4.22 8.05 -1.59
CA VAL A 197 3.10 8.78 -2.20
C VAL A 197 1.98 8.95 -1.18
N ALA A 198 1.63 7.86 -0.48
CA ALA A 198 0.53 7.85 0.50
C ALA A 198 0.74 8.88 1.64
N VAL A 199 1.97 9.08 2.09
CA VAL A 199 2.29 10.01 3.19
C VAL A 199 2.68 11.42 2.72
N CYS A 200 2.75 11.67 1.42
CA CYS A 200 3.10 12.99 0.90
C CYS A 200 1.94 13.98 1.20
N PRO A 201 2.18 15.14 1.84
CA PRO A 201 1.11 16.09 2.14
C PRO A 201 0.69 16.97 0.95
N VAL A 202 1.45 16.92 -0.15
CA VAL A 202 1.39 17.86 -1.27
C VAL A 202 1.58 17.10 -2.60
N GLY A 203 1.53 17.79 -3.74
CA GLY A 203 1.68 17.19 -5.08
C GLY A 203 3.10 16.80 -5.50
N ALA A 204 4.01 16.50 -4.56
CA ALA A 204 5.42 16.23 -4.87
C ALA A 204 5.70 14.78 -5.28
N LEU A 205 4.91 13.84 -4.74
CA LEU A 205 4.96 12.42 -5.08
C LEU A 205 3.54 11.95 -5.37
N TYR A 206 3.33 11.36 -6.53
CA TYR A 206 2.03 10.82 -6.96
C TYR A 206 2.22 9.66 -7.94
N GLU A 207 1.18 8.87 -8.14
CA GLU A 207 1.17 7.79 -9.13
C GLU A 207 1.15 8.33 -10.56
N ARG A 208 1.73 7.59 -11.51
CA ARG A 208 1.53 7.84 -12.95
C ARG A 208 0.05 7.71 -13.27
N ASP A 209 -0.52 8.73 -13.89
CA ASP A 209 -1.93 8.76 -14.26
C ASP A 209 -2.17 8.10 -15.63
N ASP A 210 -2.93 7.02 -15.65
CA ASP A 210 -3.30 6.27 -16.86
C ASP A 210 -4.77 6.50 -17.26
N THR A 211 -5.51 7.38 -16.57
CA THR A 211 -6.96 7.62 -16.79
C THR A 211 -7.27 8.05 -18.22
N SER A 212 -6.48 8.96 -18.80
CA SER A 212 -6.68 9.43 -20.17
C SER A 212 -6.56 8.31 -21.22
N ALA A 213 -5.65 7.35 -21.00
CA ALA A 213 -5.49 6.22 -21.90
C ALA A 213 -6.66 5.23 -21.78
N VAL A 214 -7.18 5.04 -20.57
CA VAL A 214 -8.38 4.23 -20.33
C VAL A 214 -9.62 4.88 -20.93
N TRP A 215 -9.82 6.19 -20.78
CA TRP A 215 -10.89 6.92 -21.45
C TRP A 215 -10.81 6.79 -22.97
N ALA A 216 -9.61 6.86 -23.55
CA ALA A 216 -9.42 6.65 -24.98
C ALA A 216 -9.81 5.23 -25.41
N ALA A 217 -9.46 4.21 -24.61
CA ALA A 217 -9.84 2.83 -24.90
C ALA A 217 -11.36 2.59 -24.80
N ILE A 218 -12.02 3.14 -23.78
CA ILE A 218 -13.48 3.04 -23.59
C ILE A 218 -14.23 3.69 -24.76
N ASN A 219 -13.73 4.81 -25.27
CA ASN A 219 -14.37 5.53 -26.36
C ASN A 219 -13.98 5.01 -27.76
N ASP A 220 -13.14 3.98 -27.86
CA ASP A 220 -12.77 3.35 -29.13
C ASP A 220 -13.75 2.21 -29.46
N PRO A 221 -14.65 2.38 -30.46
CA PRO A 221 -15.63 1.35 -30.81
C PRO A 221 -15.02 0.07 -31.41
N ALA A 222 -13.73 0.07 -31.75
CA ALA A 222 -13.02 -1.13 -32.20
C ALA A 222 -12.47 -1.97 -31.03
N LYS A 223 -12.53 -1.45 -29.79
CA LYS A 223 -12.04 -2.11 -28.59
C LYS A 223 -13.18 -2.68 -27.77
N HIS A 224 -12.85 -3.73 -27.05
CA HIS A 224 -13.70 -4.36 -26.03
C HIS A 224 -12.96 -4.24 -24.70
N VAL A 225 -13.39 -3.32 -23.85
CA VAL A 225 -12.69 -2.95 -22.61
C VAL A 225 -13.27 -3.74 -21.44
N VAL A 226 -12.45 -4.63 -20.88
CA VAL A 226 -12.78 -5.39 -19.67
C VAL A 226 -12.08 -4.77 -18.48
N VAL A 227 -12.75 -4.74 -17.34
CA VAL A 227 -12.17 -4.25 -16.07
C VAL A 227 -12.22 -5.30 -14.98
N GLN A 228 -11.17 -5.34 -14.16
CA GLN A 228 -11.11 -6.09 -12.91
C GLN A 228 -10.81 -5.16 -11.73
N GLU A 229 -11.47 -5.31 -10.58
CA GLU A 229 -11.12 -4.60 -9.35
C GLU A 229 -10.50 -5.50 -8.29
N ALA A 230 -9.48 -4.99 -7.59
CA ALA A 230 -8.86 -5.70 -6.49
C ALA A 230 -9.72 -5.67 -5.21
N PRO A 231 -9.57 -6.68 -4.32
CA PRO A 231 -10.39 -6.81 -3.12
C PRO A 231 -10.41 -5.55 -2.25
N ALA A 232 -9.26 -4.91 -2.01
CA ALA A 232 -9.15 -3.74 -1.14
C ALA A 232 -9.72 -2.43 -1.74
N VAL A 233 -10.00 -2.38 -3.05
CA VAL A 233 -10.59 -1.17 -3.66
C VAL A 233 -12.00 -0.93 -3.11
N ARG A 234 -12.77 -2.01 -2.91
CA ARG A 234 -14.18 -1.94 -2.48
C ARG A 234 -14.39 -1.37 -1.08
N VAL A 235 -13.37 -1.35 -0.24
CA VAL A 235 -13.43 -0.79 1.13
C VAL A 235 -12.80 0.60 1.24
N ALA A 236 -12.00 1.01 0.25
CA ALA A 236 -11.25 2.27 0.26
C ALA A 236 -11.85 3.34 -0.65
N ILE A 237 -12.48 2.97 -1.77
CA ILE A 237 -12.99 3.93 -2.76
C ILE A 237 -14.02 4.90 -2.18
N GLY A 238 -14.80 4.48 -1.19
CA GLY A 238 -15.80 5.34 -0.54
C GLY A 238 -15.19 6.60 0.10
N GLU A 239 -13.96 6.53 0.58
CA GLU A 239 -13.24 7.64 1.21
C GLU A 239 -13.04 8.81 0.23
N GLU A 240 -12.81 8.52 -1.06
CA GLU A 240 -12.67 9.54 -2.11
C GLU A 240 -13.93 10.38 -2.32
N PHE A 241 -15.08 9.88 -1.83
CA PHE A 241 -16.36 10.56 -1.87
C PHE A 241 -16.79 11.05 -0.49
N GLY A 242 -15.98 10.87 0.56
CA GLY A 242 -16.33 11.25 1.94
C GLY A 242 -17.35 10.30 2.58
N MET A 243 -17.33 9.02 2.22
CA MET A 243 -17.98 7.95 2.97
C MET A 243 -17.05 7.52 4.13
N PRO A 244 -17.58 6.94 5.22
CA PRO A 244 -16.76 6.47 6.33
C PRO A 244 -15.70 5.43 5.89
N GLU A 245 -14.53 5.46 6.54
CA GLU A 245 -13.45 4.47 6.33
C GLU A 245 -13.99 3.04 6.48
N GLY A 246 -13.61 2.14 5.57
CA GLY A 246 -14.02 0.74 5.58
C GLY A 246 -15.43 0.46 5.03
N THR A 247 -16.12 1.45 4.45
CA THR A 247 -17.43 1.23 3.82
C THR A 247 -17.31 0.34 2.58
N VAL A 248 -17.91 -0.84 2.62
CA VAL A 248 -17.95 -1.78 1.47
C VAL A 248 -18.85 -1.21 0.38
N SER A 249 -18.29 -1.01 -0.82
CA SER A 249 -18.94 -0.33 -1.95
C SER A 249 -18.84 -1.09 -3.28
N SER A 250 -18.66 -2.41 -3.26
CA SER A 250 -18.46 -3.23 -4.48
C SER A 250 -19.57 -3.05 -5.50
N GLY A 251 -20.83 -3.22 -5.09
CA GLY A 251 -21.96 -3.10 -6.02
C GLY A 251 -22.08 -1.71 -6.66
N LYS A 252 -21.74 -0.66 -5.92
CA LYS A 252 -21.71 0.73 -6.44
C LYS A 252 -20.55 0.94 -7.42
N MET A 253 -19.41 0.28 -7.20
CA MET A 253 -18.30 0.29 -8.15
C MET A 253 -18.69 -0.36 -9.48
N HIS A 254 -19.36 -1.51 -9.44
CA HIS A 254 -19.77 -2.19 -10.67
C HIS A 254 -20.72 -1.31 -11.49
N THR A 255 -21.73 -0.73 -10.83
CA THR A 255 -22.65 0.24 -11.45
C THR A 255 -21.89 1.43 -12.05
N ALA A 256 -20.91 1.99 -11.33
CA ALA A 256 -20.12 3.11 -11.82
C ALA A 256 -19.31 2.74 -13.08
N LEU A 257 -18.65 1.58 -13.07
CA LEU A 257 -17.86 1.08 -14.20
C LEU A 257 -18.74 0.87 -15.44
N ARG A 258 -19.91 0.25 -15.30
CA ARG A 258 -20.86 0.11 -16.42
C ARG A 258 -21.31 1.46 -16.97
N ARG A 259 -21.65 2.40 -16.09
CA ARG A 259 -22.08 3.75 -16.50
C ARG A 259 -20.98 4.57 -17.18
N MET A 260 -19.71 4.28 -16.89
CA MET A 260 -18.58 4.91 -17.58
C MET A 260 -18.29 4.32 -18.95
N GLY A 261 -18.89 3.18 -19.30
CA GLY A 261 -18.78 2.57 -20.64
C GLY A 261 -17.82 1.38 -20.73
N PHE A 262 -17.42 0.76 -19.61
CA PHE A 262 -16.73 -0.53 -19.68
C PHE A 262 -17.67 -1.62 -20.22
N ASP A 263 -17.20 -2.44 -21.17
CA ASP A 263 -18.01 -3.46 -21.83
C ASP A 263 -18.29 -4.68 -20.94
N ARG A 264 -17.34 -5.01 -20.06
CA ARG A 264 -17.49 -6.02 -19.01
C ARG A 264 -16.79 -5.62 -17.71
N VAL A 265 -17.47 -5.88 -16.60
CA VAL A 265 -17.03 -5.65 -15.23
C VAL A 265 -16.87 -6.99 -14.51
N PHE A 266 -15.63 -7.36 -14.24
CA PHE A 266 -15.27 -8.60 -13.55
C PHE A 266 -14.52 -8.32 -12.24
N ASP A 267 -14.25 -9.34 -11.44
CA ASP A 267 -13.62 -9.18 -10.12
C ASP A 267 -12.26 -9.89 -10.07
N THR A 268 -11.22 -9.20 -9.58
CA THR A 268 -9.88 -9.81 -9.41
C THR A 268 -9.94 -10.97 -8.41
N ASN A 269 -10.91 -10.98 -7.50
CA ASN A 269 -11.12 -12.04 -6.52
C ASN A 269 -11.34 -13.41 -7.20
N PHE A 270 -11.97 -13.47 -8.38
CA PHE A 270 -12.08 -14.71 -9.15
C PHE A 270 -10.70 -15.33 -9.39
N THR A 271 -9.75 -14.50 -9.82
CA THR A 271 -8.37 -14.93 -10.04
C THR A 271 -7.51 -15.02 -8.78
N ALA A 272 -7.97 -14.45 -7.67
CA ALA A 272 -7.37 -14.72 -6.37
C ALA A 272 -7.66 -16.15 -5.94
N ASP A 273 -8.88 -16.66 -6.17
CA ASP A 273 -9.19 -18.08 -5.97
C ASP A 273 -8.32 -18.97 -6.87
N LEU A 274 -8.13 -18.61 -8.15
CA LEU A 274 -7.21 -19.34 -9.03
C LEU A 274 -5.75 -19.27 -8.57
N THR A 275 -5.32 -18.12 -8.05
CA THR A 275 -3.98 -17.98 -7.46
C THR A 275 -3.80 -18.96 -6.31
N ILE A 276 -4.80 -19.09 -5.43
CA ILE A 276 -4.78 -20.09 -4.36
C ILE A 276 -4.78 -21.52 -4.88
N MET A 277 -5.52 -21.82 -5.95
CA MET A 277 -5.52 -23.16 -6.52
C MET A 277 -4.13 -23.55 -7.00
N GLU A 278 -3.44 -22.66 -7.72
CA GLU A 278 -2.08 -22.92 -8.22
C GLU A 278 -1.04 -22.90 -7.09
N GLU A 279 -1.04 -21.86 -6.27
CA GLU A 279 -0.06 -21.66 -5.19
C GLU A 279 -0.24 -22.70 -4.08
N GLY A 280 -1.48 -22.99 -3.67
CA GLY A 280 -1.78 -24.03 -2.69
C GLY A 280 -1.36 -25.42 -3.17
N THR A 281 -1.60 -25.73 -4.45
CA THR A 281 -1.14 -26.98 -5.07
C THR A 281 0.39 -27.04 -5.14
N GLU A 282 1.06 -25.94 -5.48
CA GLU A 282 2.51 -25.84 -5.48
C GLU A 282 3.10 -26.11 -4.08
N VAL A 283 2.52 -25.49 -3.04
CA VAL A 283 2.91 -25.70 -1.64
C VAL A 283 2.75 -27.18 -1.26
N VAL A 284 1.59 -27.79 -1.53
CA VAL A 284 1.34 -29.21 -1.25
C VAL A 284 2.37 -30.11 -1.94
N ASN A 285 2.63 -29.87 -3.24
CA ASN A 285 3.57 -30.68 -4.02
C ASN A 285 5.02 -30.53 -3.53
N LYS A 286 5.44 -29.31 -3.18
CA LYS A 286 6.78 -29.05 -2.65
C LYS A 286 6.96 -29.66 -1.27
N ILE A 287 5.96 -29.56 -0.39
CA ILE A 287 5.98 -30.23 0.91
C ILE A 287 6.01 -31.76 0.72
N ALA A 288 5.11 -32.34 -0.07
CA ALA A 288 5.08 -33.79 -0.29
C ALA A 288 6.41 -34.31 -0.86
N THR A 289 7.02 -33.57 -1.79
CA THR A 289 8.33 -33.93 -2.36
C THR A 289 9.43 -33.86 -1.31
N ALA A 290 9.48 -32.77 -0.53
CA ALA A 290 10.44 -32.58 0.56
C ALA A 290 10.42 -33.74 1.58
N PHE A 291 9.24 -34.22 1.96
CA PHE A 291 9.10 -35.35 2.88
C PHE A 291 9.45 -36.70 2.23
N LYS A 292 9.16 -36.90 0.93
CA LYS A 292 9.49 -38.15 0.21
C LYS A 292 11.00 -38.32 -0.05
N THR A 293 11.69 -37.24 -0.40
CA THR A 293 13.11 -37.31 -0.80
C THR A 293 14.07 -37.02 0.35
N GLY A 294 13.58 -36.48 1.47
CA GLY A 294 14.41 -35.94 2.55
C GLY A 294 15.13 -34.64 2.17
N GLU A 295 14.93 -34.11 0.96
CA GLU A 295 15.50 -32.84 0.48
C GLU A 295 14.61 -31.65 0.86
N ILE A 296 14.22 -31.57 2.14
CA ILE A 296 13.36 -30.50 2.70
C ILE A 296 13.90 -29.10 2.34
N GLY A 297 15.22 -28.99 2.23
CA GLY A 297 15.93 -27.74 2.05
C GLY A 297 15.99 -27.12 0.66
N LYS A 298 15.80 -27.89 -0.42
CA LYS A 298 15.93 -27.35 -1.79
C LYS A 298 14.70 -26.59 -2.29
N ASN A 299 13.51 -26.88 -1.72
CA ASN A 299 12.24 -26.41 -2.28
C ASN A 299 11.35 -25.66 -1.26
N LEU A 300 11.81 -25.47 -0.02
CA LEU A 300 11.05 -24.80 1.04
C LEU A 300 11.91 -23.70 1.72
N PRO A 301 11.30 -22.58 2.14
CA PRO A 301 9.86 -22.30 2.12
C PRO A 301 9.37 -21.97 0.71
N VAL A 302 8.07 -22.12 0.47
CA VAL A 302 7.41 -21.41 -0.62
C VAL A 302 7.08 -20.00 -0.13
N ILE A 303 7.34 -18.99 -0.93
CA ILE A 303 7.11 -17.60 -0.57
C ILE A 303 6.17 -16.98 -1.61
N THR A 304 5.13 -16.30 -1.14
CA THR A 304 4.10 -15.73 -2.01
C THR A 304 4.66 -14.79 -3.07
N SER A 305 4.08 -14.80 -4.27
CA SER A 305 4.53 -14.02 -5.43
C SER A 305 3.58 -12.87 -5.81
N CYS A 306 2.43 -12.76 -5.16
CA CYS A 306 1.32 -11.91 -5.61
C CYS A 306 1.53 -10.39 -5.38
N SER A 307 2.46 -10.00 -4.51
CA SER A 307 2.80 -8.61 -4.17
C SER A 307 4.02 -8.13 -4.98
N PRO A 308 3.85 -7.26 -6.00
CA PRO A 308 4.94 -6.87 -6.88
C PRO A 308 6.00 -5.99 -6.20
N GLY A 309 5.62 -5.21 -5.17
CA GLY A 309 6.57 -4.46 -4.37
C GLY A 309 7.52 -5.39 -3.60
N TRP A 310 7.01 -6.52 -3.12
CA TRP A 310 7.79 -7.59 -2.50
C TRP A 310 8.67 -8.29 -3.53
N ILE A 311 8.14 -8.65 -4.71
CA ILE A 311 8.95 -9.28 -5.77
C ILE A 311 10.15 -8.42 -6.14
N LYS A 312 9.95 -7.11 -6.39
CA LYS A 312 11.06 -6.21 -6.72
C LYS A 312 12.05 -6.06 -5.56
N PHE A 313 11.57 -6.07 -4.32
CA PHE A 313 12.43 -6.07 -3.13
C PHE A 313 13.30 -7.32 -3.05
N MET A 314 12.72 -8.50 -3.28
CA MET A 314 13.45 -9.76 -3.33
C MET A 314 14.48 -9.78 -4.47
N GLU A 315 14.10 -9.39 -5.68
CA GLU A 315 15.00 -9.30 -6.84
C GLU A 315 16.22 -8.40 -6.55
N THR A 316 16.03 -7.35 -5.73
CA THR A 316 17.09 -6.38 -5.41
C THR A 316 17.95 -6.80 -4.21
N PHE A 317 17.34 -7.27 -3.12
CA PHE A 317 18.01 -7.45 -1.83
C PHE A 317 18.21 -8.92 -1.42
N PHE A 318 17.43 -9.84 -1.96
CA PHE A 318 17.46 -11.27 -1.64
C PHE A 318 17.39 -12.15 -2.91
N PRO A 319 18.19 -11.89 -3.96
CA PRO A 319 18.11 -12.63 -5.22
C PRO A 319 18.40 -14.13 -5.06
N ASN A 320 19.10 -14.52 -4.00
CA ASN A 320 19.37 -15.91 -3.63
C ASN A 320 18.11 -16.68 -3.18
N LEU A 321 16.99 -16.01 -2.92
CA LEU A 321 15.71 -16.66 -2.55
C LEU A 321 14.75 -16.82 -3.74
N ARG A 322 15.20 -16.53 -4.97
CA ARG A 322 14.35 -16.57 -6.17
C ARG A 322 13.67 -17.93 -6.40
N GLU A 323 14.36 -19.03 -6.13
CA GLU A 323 13.83 -20.39 -6.34
C GLU A 323 12.74 -20.78 -5.32
N HIS A 324 12.62 -20.01 -4.24
CA HIS A 324 11.61 -20.19 -3.19
C HIS A 324 10.30 -19.45 -3.48
N ILE A 325 10.28 -18.57 -4.48
CA ILE A 325 9.08 -17.81 -4.83
C ILE A 325 8.07 -18.73 -5.54
N SER A 326 6.79 -18.60 -5.19
CA SER A 326 5.72 -19.29 -5.90
C SER A 326 5.74 -18.94 -7.39
N THR A 327 5.54 -19.94 -8.24
CA THR A 327 5.46 -19.76 -9.69
C THR A 327 4.08 -19.28 -10.14
N ALA A 328 3.09 -19.31 -9.25
CA ALA A 328 1.78 -18.74 -9.49
C ALA A 328 1.92 -17.25 -9.84
N LYS A 329 1.21 -16.80 -10.89
CA LYS A 329 1.07 -15.38 -11.18
C LYS A 329 0.25 -14.71 -10.10
N SER A 330 0.38 -13.39 -9.94
CA SER A 330 -0.53 -12.65 -9.07
C SER A 330 -1.97 -12.68 -9.63
N PRO A 331 -2.99 -12.43 -8.80
CA PRO A 331 -4.39 -12.41 -9.26
C PRO A 331 -4.58 -11.50 -10.49
N GLN A 332 -4.03 -10.28 -10.45
CA GLN A 332 -4.04 -9.35 -11.60
C GLN A 332 -3.50 -9.99 -12.89
N GLN A 333 -2.36 -10.68 -12.79
CA GLN A 333 -1.66 -11.25 -13.94
C GLN A 333 -2.17 -12.64 -14.33
N MET A 334 -2.98 -13.30 -13.49
CA MET A 334 -3.79 -14.45 -13.90
C MET A 334 -5.02 -14.00 -14.68
N PHE A 335 -5.63 -12.89 -14.26
CA PHE A 335 -6.82 -12.36 -14.93
C PHE A 335 -6.53 -11.92 -16.36
N GLY A 336 -5.45 -11.17 -16.57
CA GLY A 336 -5.06 -10.66 -17.88
C GLY A 336 -5.07 -11.69 -19.02
N PRO A 337 -4.33 -12.81 -18.92
CA PRO A 337 -4.35 -13.84 -19.95
C PRO A 337 -5.70 -14.56 -20.04
N LEU A 338 -6.42 -14.76 -18.94
CA LEU A 338 -7.77 -15.37 -18.98
C LEU A 338 -8.76 -14.50 -19.73
N ALA A 339 -8.70 -13.18 -19.56
CA ALA A 339 -9.49 -12.24 -20.34
C ALA A 339 -9.23 -12.37 -21.85
N LYS A 340 -7.98 -12.60 -22.23
CA LYS A 340 -7.56 -12.70 -23.64
C LYS A 340 -7.54 -14.12 -24.22
N THR A 341 -7.93 -15.13 -23.42
CA THR A 341 -7.99 -16.53 -23.85
C THR A 341 -9.36 -17.11 -23.52
N TYR A 342 -9.58 -17.48 -22.26
CA TYR A 342 -10.82 -18.08 -21.78
C TYR A 342 -12.05 -17.22 -22.08
N TYR A 343 -12.07 -15.96 -21.63
CA TYR A 343 -13.20 -15.05 -21.89
C TYR A 343 -13.39 -14.76 -23.39
N ALA A 344 -12.28 -14.49 -24.10
CA ALA A 344 -12.29 -14.24 -25.53
C ALA A 344 -12.90 -15.40 -26.32
N GLU A 345 -12.58 -16.64 -25.96
CA GLU A 345 -13.14 -17.85 -26.57
C GLU A 345 -14.63 -18.00 -26.28
N GLN A 346 -15.05 -17.83 -25.02
CA GLN A 346 -16.45 -17.98 -24.61
C GLN A 346 -17.36 -16.96 -25.30
N GLU A 347 -16.94 -15.70 -25.35
CA GLU A 347 -17.72 -14.62 -25.98
C GLU A 347 -17.44 -14.46 -27.49
N LYS A 348 -16.53 -15.25 -28.05
CA LYS A 348 -16.13 -15.20 -29.48
C LYS A 348 -15.59 -13.83 -29.91
N ILE A 349 -14.79 -13.22 -29.05
CA ILE A 349 -14.14 -11.92 -29.29
C ILE A 349 -12.70 -12.17 -29.73
N ASP A 350 -12.22 -11.42 -30.73
CA ASP A 350 -10.80 -11.47 -31.12
C ASP A 350 -9.93 -10.89 -29.98
N PRO A 351 -9.00 -11.65 -29.39
CA PRO A 351 -8.17 -11.19 -28.27
C PRO A 351 -7.43 -9.88 -28.52
N LYS A 352 -7.10 -9.55 -29.78
CA LYS A 352 -6.41 -8.29 -30.13
C LYS A 352 -7.25 -7.03 -29.88
N ASN A 353 -8.58 -7.21 -29.82
CA ASN A 353 -9.52 -6.13 -29.58
C ASN A 353 -9.80 -5.94 -28.09
N ILE A 354 -9.40 -6.88 -27.24
CA ILE A 354 -9.62 -6.81 -25.79
C ILE A 354 -8.57 -5.88 -25.15
N VAL A 355 -9.06 -4.88 -24.42
CA VAL A 355 -8.26 -4.05 -23.53
C VAL A 355 -8.57 -4.44 -22.09
N SER A 356 -7.56 -4.96 -21.40
CA SER A 356 -7.64 -5.40 -20.00
C SER A 356 -7.20 -4.27 -19.07
N VAL A 357 -8.12 -3.77 -18.27
CA VAL A 357 -7.89 -2.71 -17.27
C VAL A 357 -7.99 -3.31 -15.88
N SER A 358 -7.05 -3.00 -14.99
CA SER A 358 -7.16 -3.38 -13.58
C SER A 358 -7.24 -2.16 -12.66
N ILE A 359 -8.06 -2.24 -11.60
CA ILE A 359 -8.17 -1.21 -10.57
C ILE A 359 -7.56 -1.76 -9.28
N MET A 360 -6.51 -1.10 -8.81
CA MET A 360 -5.62 -1.64 -7.78
C MET A 360 -5.36 -0.60 -6.68
N PRO A 361 -5.24 -1.01 -5.40
CA PRO A 361 -4.81 -0.11 -4.33
C PRO A 361 -3.28 0.10 -4.30
N CYS A 362 -2.58 -0.25 -5.38
CA CYS A 362 -1.12 -0.40 -5.39
C CYS A 362 -0.49 0.22 -6.65
N THR A 363 0.53 1.05 -6.48
CA THR A 363 1.31 1.61 -7.60
C THR A 363 2.23 0.57 -8.25
N ALA A 364 2.75 -0.39 -7.49
CA ALA A 364 3.64 -1.43 -8.02
C ALA A 364 2.92 -2.37 -9.01
N LYS A 365 1.58 -2.46 -8.96
CA LYS A 365 0.79 -3.21 -9.95
C LYS A 365 0.89 -2.64 -11.37
N LYS A 366 1.08 -1.32 -11.53
CA LYS A 366 1.43 -0.69 -12.82
C LYS A 366 2.79 -1.19 -13.33
N PHE A 367 3.77 -1.38 -12.43
CA PHE A 367 5.09 -1.89 -12.79
C PHE A 367 5.01 -3.37 -13.18
N GLU A 368 4.26 -4.16 -12.43
CA GLU A 368 4.02 -5.57 -12.75
C GLU A 368 3.36 -5.73 -14.13
N ALA A 369 2.33 -4.93 -14.42
CA ALA A 369 1.67 -4.93 -15.72
C ALA A 369 2.57 -4.48 -16.86
N ALA A 370 3.61 -3.69 -16.61
CA ALA A 370 4.55 -3.25 -17.63
C ALA A 370 5.74 -4.20 -17.84
N ARG A 371 5.82 -5.33 -17.11
CA ARG A 371 6.91 -6.31 -17.25
C ARG A 371 6.85 -6.97 -18.64
N PRO A 372 7.96 -7.01 -19.40
CA PRO A 372 7.99 -7.57 -20.76
C PRO A 372 7.51 -9.03 -20.87
N GLU A 373 7.68 -9.82 -19.81
CA GLU A 373 7.28 -11.22 -19.73
C GLU A 373 5.79 -11.44 -19.38
N MET A 374 5.04 -10.39 -19.05
CA MET A 374 3.60 -10.48 -18.74
C MET A 374 2.78 -10.46 -20.03
N ASN A 375 2.95 -11.51 -20.84
CA ASN A 375 2.35 -11.62 -22.16
C ASN A 375 1.94 -13.06 -22.54
N SER A 376 1.50 -13.86 -21.57
CA SER A 376 1.26 -15.30 -21.79
C SER A 376 0.13 -15.61 -22.77
N SER A 377 -0.77 -14.66 -23.00
CA SER A 377 -1.81 -14.76 -24.05
C SER A 377 -1.30 -14.46 -25.47
N GLY A 378 -0.02 -14.09 -25.64
CA GLY A 378 0.52 -13.53 -26.88
C GLY A 378 0.31 -12.01 -27.02
N TYR A 379 -0.43 -11.41 -26.10
CA TYR A 379 -0.64 -9.97 -25.95
C TYR A 379 -0.22 -9.56 -24.54
N GLN A 380 -0.05 -8.25 -24.30
CA GLN A 380 0.14 -7.74 -22.94
C GLN A 380 -0.97 -8.26 -22.03
N ASP A 381 -0.67 -8.89 -20.90
CA ASP A 381 -1.69 -9.55 -20.08
C ASP A 381 -2.68 -8.52 -19.50
N VAL A 382 -2.17 -7.42 -18.93
CA VAL A 382 -2.96 -6.27 -18.46
C VAL A 382 -2.44 -5.01 -19.14
N ASP A 383 -3.29 -4.30 -19.87
CA ASP A 383 -2.91 -3.16 -20.71
C ASP A 383 -2.79 -1.87 -19.88
N TYR A 384 -3.71 -1.64 -18.95
CA TYR A 384 -3.72 -0.46 -18.08
C TYR A 384 -4.03 -0.83 -16.63
N VAL A 385 -3.43 -0.11 -15.70
CA VAL A 385 -3.70 -0.26 -14.26
C VAL A 385 -4.04 1.10 -13.69
N LEU A 386 -5.23 1.24 -13.12
CA LEU A 386 -5.68 2.41 -12.39
C LEU A 386 -5.52 2.18 -10.89
N THR A 387 -5.07 3.20 -10.17
CA THR A 387 -5.16 3.20 -8.70
C THR A 387 -6.57 3.51 -8.22
N THR A 388 -6.88 3.23 -6.95
CA THR A 388 -8.13 3.68 -6.31
C THR A 388 -8.36 5.18 -6.48
N ARG A 389 -7.30 6.00 -6.41
CA ARG A 389 -7.37 7.45 -6.61
C ARG A 389 -7.66 7.84 -8.05
N GLU A 390 -7.04 7.18 -9.02
CA GLU A 390 -7.34 7.36 -10.45
C GLU A 390 -8.79 7.01 -10.77
N PHE A 391 -9.27 5.88 -10.25
CA PHE A 391 -10.66 5.48 -10.40
C PHE A 391 -11.63 6.48 -9.75
N GLY A 392 -11.32 6.95 -8.54
CA GLY A 392 -12.08 8.02 -7.89
C GLY A 392 -12.14 9.31 -8.71
N ARG A 393 -11.03 9.67 -9.40
CA ARG A 393 -11.01 10.81 -10.33
C ARG A 393 -11.87 10.56 -11.57
N MET A 394 -11.80 9.39 -12.19
CA MET A 394 -12.65 9.06 -13.35
C MET A 394 -14.14 9.14 -13.02
N ILE A 395 -14.57 8.63 -11.86
CA ILE A 395 -15.97 8.74 -11.41
C ILE A 395 -16.39 10.22 -11.27
N LYS A 396 -15.51 11.06 -10.70
CA LYS A 396 -15.75 12.52 -10.56
C LYS A 396 -15.81 13.19 -11.94
N GLU A 397 -14.91 12.85 -12.86
CA GLU A 397 -14.89 13.34 -14.24
C GLU A 397 -16.15 12.96 -15.02
N ALA A 398 -16.67 11.75 -14.79
CA ALA A 398 -17.91 11.27 -15.39
C ALA A 398 -19.18 11.91 -14.78
N GLY A 399 -19.06 12.70 -13.71
CA GLY A 399 -20.19 13.33 -13.03
C GLY A 399 -21.10 12.33 -12.30
N ILE A 400 -20.58 11.18 -11.87
CA ILE A 400 -21.36 10.12 -11.23
C ILE A 400 -21.50 10.40 -9.73
N ASP A 401 -22.74 10.45 -9.23
CA ASP A 401 -23.04 10.49 -7.80
C ASP A 401 -22.86 9.10 -7.16
N PHE A 402 -21.60 8.76 -6.87
CA PHE A 402 -21.21 7.46 -6.36
C PHE A 402 -21.97 7.03 -5.10
N LYS A 403 -22.25 7.96 -4.18
CA LYS A 403 -22.88 7.65 -2.88
C LYS A 403 -24.26 7.05 -3.04
N ASN A 404 -25.01 7.53 -4.02
CA ASN A 404 -26.41 7.20 -4.23
C ASN A 404 -26.62 6.24 -5.41
N LEU A 405 -25.55 5.61 -5.91
CA LEU A 405 -25.67 4.58 -6.94
C LEU A 405 -26.44 3.36 -6.41
N PRO A 406 -27.30 2.76 -7.25
CA PRO A 406 -27.79 1.42 -6.99
C PRO A 406 -26.62 0.43 -7.04
N GLU A 407 -26.78 -0.69 -6.36
CA GLU A 407 -25.81 -1.77 -6.38
C GLU A 407 -26.13 -2.76 -7.50
N GLU A 408 -25.10 -3.17 -8.23
CA GLU A 408 -25.18 -4.20 -9.26
C GLU A 408 -24.10 -5.25 -8.99
N GLU A 409 -24.35 -6.49 -9.39
CA GLU A 409 -23.36 -7.57 -9.31
C GLU A 409 -22.29 -7.39 -10.40
N ALA A 410 -21.16 -8.10 -10.27
CA ALA A 410 -20.20 -8.23 -11.36
C ALA A 410 -20.80 -9.10 -12.49
N ASP A 411 -20.24 -9.01 -13.69
CA ASP A 411 -20.66 -9.86 -14.80
C ASP A 411 -20.30 -11.32 -14.54
N GLU A 412 -21.16 -12.23 -15.03
CA GLU A 412 -20.95 -13.68 -14.92
C GLU A 412 -19.66 -14.14 -15.64
N LEU A 413 -19.25 -15.40 -15.48
CA LEU A 413 -17.98 -15.98 -15.97
C LEU A 413 -16.78 -15.70 -15.06
N MET A 414 -16.36 -14.44 -14.95
CA MET A 414 -15.14 -14.04 -14.19
C MET A 414 -15.43 -13.06 -13.04
N GLY A 415 -16.70 -12.86 -12.68
CA GLY A 415 -17.11 -12.06 -11.52
C GLY A 415 -17.38 -12.85 -10.23
N PHE A 416 -17.45 -14.19 -10.29
CA PHE A 416 -17.70 -15.02 -9.10
C PHE A 416 -16.44 -15.14 -8.24
N TYR A 417 -16.59 -15.13 -6.91
CA TYR A 417 -15.47 -15.35 -6.00
C TYR A 417 -15.90 -15.94 -4.65
N THR A 418 -14.95 -16.54 -3.93
CA THR A 418 -15.17 -17.09 -2.59
C THR A 418 -14.84 -16.10 -1.47
N GLY A 419 -15.22 -16.45 -0.24
CA GLY A 419 -14.78 -15.74 0.96
C GLY A 419 -13.26 -15.83 1.20
N ALA A 420 -12.56 -16.79 0.59
CA ALA A 420 -11.10 -16.88 0.66
C ALA A 420 -10.43 -15.80 -0.21
N ALA A 421 -10.94 -15.57 -1.41
CA ALA A 421 -10.48 -14.46 -2.25
C ALA A 421 -10.71 -13.08 -1.63
N THR A 422 -11.85 -12.89 -0.95
CA THR A 422 -12.22 -11.57 -0.37
C THR A 422 -11.19 -11.08 0.66
N ILE A 423 -10.56 -11.99 1.41
CA ILE A 423 -9.61 -11.62 2.46
C ILE A 423 -8.19 -11.30 1.95
N PHE A 424 -7.88 -11.51 0.66
CA PHE A 424 -6.56 -11.24 0.07
C PHE A 424 -6.03 -9.82 0.32
N GLY A 425 -6.93 -8.84 0.42
CA GLY A 425 -6.57 -7.44 0.65
C GLY A 425 -6.03 -7.15 2.06
N ALA A 426 -6.15 -8.10 3.00
CA ALA A 426 -5.66 -7.97 4.36
C ALA A 426 -4.39 -8.81 4.57
N THR A 427 -3.47 -8.34 5.42
CA THR A 427 -2.29 -9.13 5.79
C THR A 427 -2.67 -10.46 6.45
N GLY A 428 -2.13 -11.55 5.93
CA GLY A 428 -2.46 -12.92 6.33
C GLY A 428 -3.62 -13.52 5.58
N GLY A 429 -4.31 -12.74 4.73
CA GLY A 429 -5.45 -13.22 3.96
C GLY A 429 -5.07 -14.24 2.90
N VAL A 430 -3.93 -14.06 2.24
CA VAL A 430 -3.42 -15.03 1.24
C VAL A 430 -3.02 -16.32 1.93
N MET A 431 -2.30 -16.23 3.04
CA MET A 431 -1.92 -17.37 3.87
C MET A 431 -3.13 -18.15 4.35
N GLU A 432 -4.14 -17.46 4.89
CA GLU A 432 -5.37 -18.11 5.34
C GLU A 432 -6.12 -18.77 4.19
N ALA A 433 -6.27 -18.08 3.05
CA ALA A 433 -6.93 -18.61 1.87
C ALA A 433 -6.20 -19.86 1.33
N ALA A 434 -4.87 -19.83 1.26
CA ALA A 434 -4.04 -20.95 0.86
C ALA A 434 -4.20 -22.14 1.82
N LEU A 435 -4.14 -21.90 3.13
CA LEU A 435 -4.27 -22.95 4.15
C LEU A 435 -5.63 -23.65 4.09
N ARG A 436 -6.73 -22.93 3.78
CA ARG A 436 -8.06 -23.54 3.58
C ARG A 436 -8.04 -24.56 2.43
N THR A 437 -7.45 -24.19 1.29
CA THR A 437 -7.37 -25.09 0.12
C THR A 437 -6.39 -26.23 0.36
N VAL A 438 -5.22 -25.95 0.92
CA VAL A 438 -4.21 -26.96 1.29
C VAL A 438 -4.80 -27.99 2.25
N TRP A 439 -5.60 -27.55 3.23
CA TRP A 439 -6.31 -28.44 4.15
C TRP A 439 -7.22 -29.41 3.40
N PHE A 440 -8.09 -28.91 2.51
CA PHE A 440 -9.02 -29.75 1.76
C PHE A 440 -8.27 -30.75 0.86
N VAL A 441 -7.23 -30.31 0.15
CA VAL A 441 -6.42 -31.17 -0.72
C VAL A 441 -5.79 -32.32 0.07
N LEU A 442 -5.19 -32.02 1.21
CA LEU A 442 -4.46 -32.99 2.05
C LEU A 442 -5.36 -33.90 2.89
N THR A 443 -6.53 -33.42 3.35
CA THR A 443 -7.45 -34.16 4.23
C THR A 443 -8.62 -34.80 3.50
N GLY A 444 -9.08 -34.18 2.40
CA GLY A 444 -10.29 -34.57 1.66
C GLY A 444 -11.58 -34.16 2.36
N LYS A 445 -11.47 -33.32 3.39
CA LYS A 445 -12.57 -32.84 4.21
C LYS A 445 -12.46 -31.33 4.34
N GLU A 446 -13.60 -30.69 4.40
CA GLU A 446 -13.67 -29.26 4.72
C GLU A 446 -13.25 -29.03 6.18
N MET A 447 -12.73 -27.83 6.44
CA MET A 447 -12.48 -27.39 7.82
C MET A 447 -13.81 -27.17 8.54
N GLU A 448 -13.90 -27.56 9.81
CA GLU A 448 -15.06 -27.18 10.65
C GLU A 448 -15.09 -25.68 10.92
N ASN A 449 -13.92 -25.06 11.02
CA ASN A 449 -13.75 -23.62 11.20
C ASN A 449 -12.69 -23.09 10.23
N TYR A 450 -13.13 -22.20 9.34
CA TYR A 450 -12.27 -21.57 8.33
C TYR A 450 -11.42 -20.40 8.88
N ASP A 451 -11.68 -19.93 10.10
CA ASP A 451 -10.97 -18.81 10.71
C ASP A 451 -9.60 -19.22 11.28
N ILE A 452 -8.53 -18.92 10.54
CA ILE A 452 -7.15 -19.14 10.98
C ILE A 452 -6.61 -17.86 11.62
N LYS A 453 -7.06 -17.57 12.85
CA LYS A 453 -6.74 -16.31 13.55
C LYS A 453 -5.24 -16.06 13.76
N LEU A 454 -4.44 -17.12 13.77
CA LEU A 454 -2.97 -17.07 13.90
C LEU A 454 -2.31 -16.12 12.89
N VAL A 455 -2.87 -16.01 11.68
CA VAL A 455 -2.26 -15.24 10.58
C VAL A 455 -2.91 -13.87 10.40
N ARG A 456 -4.00 -13.57 11.11
CA ARG A 456 -4.74 -12.31 11.03
C ARG A 456 -4.13 -11.22 11.93
N GLY A 457 -4.53 -9.97 11.67
CA GLY A 457 -4.22 -8.82 12.51
C GLY A 457 -2.94 -8.08 12.12
N MET A 458 -2.78 -6.89 12.71
CA MET A 458 -1.65 -5.97 12.49
C MET A 458 -0.83 -5.71 13.76
N GLU A 459 -1.16 -6.38 14.87
CA GLU A 459 -0.57 -6.14 16.19
C GLU A 459 0.93 -6.46 16.22
N THR A 460 1.34 -7.51 15.49
CA THR A 460 2.75 -7.87 15.31
C THR A 460 3.12 -7.76 13.82
N GLY A 461 4.30 -7.19 13.55
CA GLY A 461 4.80 -7.04 12.18
C GLY A 461 5.11 -8.36 11.46
N ILE A 462 5.48 -9.38 12.24
CA ILE A 462 5.64 -10.77 11.81
C ILE A 462 4.69 -11.62 12.64
N LYS A 463 3.94 -12.50 11.96
CA LYS A 463 3.06 -13.49 12.58
C LYS A 463 3.58 -14.86 12.19
N GLU A 464 3.72 -15.75 13.16
CA GLU A 464 4.28 -17.08 12.95
C GLU A 464 3.48 -18.11 13.73
N GLY A 465 3.36 -19.31 13.20
CA GLY A 465 2.91 -20.45 13.98
C GLY A 465 2.82 -21.72 13.18
N VAL A 466 2.20 -22.72 13.78
CA VAL A 466 2.09 -24.07 13.22
C VAL A 466 0.62 -24.39 13.05
N VAL A 467 0.26 -24.83 11.85
CA VAL A 467 -1.06 -25.38 11.56
C VAL A 467 -0.90 -26.89 11.40
N GLU A 468 -1.51 -27.65 12.30
CA GLU A 468 -1.48 -29.11 12.28
C GLU A 468 -2.50 -29.62 11.26
N ILE A 469 -2.04 -30.11 10.11
CA ILE A 469 -2.90 -30.56 9.01
C ILE A 469 -2.93 -32.09 8.98
N PRO A 470 -4.08 -32.74 9.27
CA PRO A 470 -4.22 -34.18 9.13
C PRO A 470 -4.01 -34.61 7.69
N LEU A 471 -3.43 -35.79 7.47
CA LEU A 471 -3.19 -36.32 6.14
C LEU A 471 -4.17 -37.47 5.84
N LYS A 472 -4.67 -37.55 4.60
CA LYS A 472 -5.35 -38.75 4.07
C LYS A 472 -4.46 -39.97 4.27
N GLU A 473 -5.05 -41.15 4.49
CA GLU A 473 -4.30 -42.39 4.76
C GLU A 473 -3.23 -42.69 3.71
N GLU A 474 -3.54 -42.47 2.44
CA GLU A 474 -2.59 -42.67 1.32
C GLU A 474 -1.37 -41.76 1.45
N ILE A 475 -1.58 -40.46 1.67
CA ILE A 475 -0.51 -39.47 1.86
C ILE A 475 0.24 -39.72 3.16
N ALA A 476 -0.46 -40.07 4.23
CA ALA A 476 0.12 -40.37 5.54
C ALA A 476 1.06 -41.58 5.48
N LYS A 477 0.67 -42.61 4.72
CA LYS A 477 1.48 -43.80 4.49
C LYS A 477 2.71 -43.48 3.64
N ASP A 478 2.56 -42.67 2.60
CA ASP A 478 3.64 -42.20 1.73
C ASP A 478 4.68 -41.35 2.48
N LEU A 479 4.24 -40.49 3.40
CA LEU A 479 5.11 -39.55 4.12
C LEU A 479 5.59 -40.07 5.49
N GLY A 480 5.04 -41.19 5.97
CA GLY A 480 5.37 -41.75 7.29
C GLY A 480 4.90 -40.91 8.49
N ILE A 481 4.05 -39.90 8.26
CA ILE A 481 3.48 -39.00 9.27
C ILE A 481 1.96 -38.94 9.12
N LYS A 482 1.23 -38.82 10.24
CA LYS A 482 -0.24 -38.71 10.20
C LYS A 482 -0.74 -37.27 10.13
N VAL A 483 0.07 -36.35 10.62
CA VAL A 483 -0.22 -34.92 10.71
C VAL A 483 1.01 -34.18 10.22
N LEU A 484 0.79 -33.23 9.32
CA LEU A 484 1.80 -32.31 8.82
C LEU A 484 1.79 -31.04 9.70
N PRO A 485 2.86 -30.78 10.47
CA PRO A 485 2.99 -29.53 11.21
C PRO A 485 3.43 -28.41 10.24
N ALA A 486 2.48 -27.79 9.57
CA ALA A 486 2.72 -26.71 8.61
C ALA A 486 3.14 -25.44 9.35
N LYS A 487 4.45 -25.25 9.52
CA LYS A 487 5.02 -24.01 10.04
C LYS A 487 4.95 -22.89 9.01
N VAL A 488 4.22 -21.84 9.32
CA VAL A 488 3.95 -20.71 8.43
C VAL A 488 4.37 -19.38 9.05
N ALA A 489 4.66 -18.40 8.20
CA ALA A 489 4.90 -17.02 8.63
C ALA A 489 4.23 -16.01 7.69
N VAL A 490 3.84 -14.87 8.24
CA VAL A 490 3.30 -13.74 7.51
C VAL A 490 4.07 -12.49 7.92
N ALA A 491 4.68 -11.81 6.97
CA ALA A 491 5.34 -10.52 7.19
C ALA A 491 4.54 -9.38 6.54
N HIS A 492 4.13 -8.41 7.36
CA HIS A 492 3.48 -7.19 6.90
C HIS A 492 4.48 -6.04 6.83
N GLY A 493 4.72 -5.52 5.63
CA GLY A 493 5.70 -4.46 5.39
C GLY A 493 7.10 -5.00 5.11
N LEU A 494 7.84 -4.30 4.25
CA LEU A 494 9.16 -4.74 3.80
C LEU A 494 10.25 -4.76 4.91
N SER A 495 10.10 -3.98 5.98
CA SER A 495 10.99 -4.08 7.16
C SER A 495 10.91 -5.45 7.83
N ASN A 496 9.68 -5.92 8.06
CA ASN A 496 9.41 -7.24 8.63
C ASN A 496 9.81 -8.36 7.67
N ALA A 497 9.58 -8.16 6.37
CA ALA A 497 10.08 -9.06 5.34
C ALA A 497 11.60 -9.21 5.43
N ARG A 498 12.34 -8.09 5.54
CA ARG A 498 13.81 -8.11 5.67
C ARG A 498 14.28 -8.94 6.86
N ILE A 499 13.64 -8.79 8.03
CA ILE A 499 13.97 -9.56 9.23
C ILE A 499 13.75 -11.06 8.97
N LEU A 500 12.57 -11.42 8.48
CA LEU A 500 12.19 -12.81 8.24
C LEU A 500 13.09 -13.48 7.18
N LEU A 501 13.38 -12.79 6.09
CA LEU A 501 14.17 -13.34 4.97
C LEU A 501 15.65 -13.42 5.29
N THR A 502 16.18 -12.49 6.09
CA THR A 502 17.56 -12.60 6.59
C THR A 502 17.72 -13.88 7.41
N LYS A 503 16.71 -14.19 8.25
CA LYS A 503 16.65 -15.44 9.01
C LYS A 503 16.56 -16.66 8.08
N VAL A 504 15.66 -16.65 7.10
CA VAL A 504 15.50 -17.76 6.12
C VAL A 504 16.78 -17.97 5.31
N ALA A 505 17.38 -16.91 4.78
CA ALA A 505 18.62 -16.99 4.00
C ALA A 505 19.79 -17.54 4.84
N ALA A 506 19.90 -17.15 6.11
CA ALA A 506 20.89 -17.72 7.02
C ALA A 506 20.65 -19.22 7.26
N GLN A 507 19.40 -19.63 7.51
CA GLN A 507 19.03 -21.03 7.71
C GLN A 507 19.36 -21.91 6.49
N LEU A 508 19.00 -21.45 5.29
CA LEU A 508 19.30 -22.15 4.05
C LEU A 508 20.82 -22.27 3.83
N LYS A 509 21.59 -21.22 4.14
CA LYS A 509 23.05 -21.24 4.01
C LYS A 509 23.73 -22.17 5.03
N GLU A 510 23.28 -22.17 6.27
CA GLU A 510 23.94 -22.90 7.37
C GLU A 510 23.50 -24.37 7.46
N LYS A 511 22.20 -24.63 7.26
CA LYS A 511 21.57 -25.94 7.50
C LYS A 511 21.07 -26.59 6.21
N GLY A 512 21.11 -25.87 5.10
CA GLY A 512 20.51 -26.31 3.84
C GLY A 512 18.98 -26.22 3.82
N GLN A 513 18.31 -25.91 4.94
CA GLN A 513 16.85 -25.94 5.07
C GLN A 513 16.31 -24.80 5.93
N SER A 514 15.09 -24.33 5.63
CA SER A 514 14.36 -23.39 6.47
C SER A 514 13.44 -24.13 7.46
N GLU A 515 13.11 -23.48 8.57
CA GLU A 515 12.09 -23.98 9.48
C GLU A 515 10.65 -23.74 8.98
N TYR A 516 10.46 -22.83 8.03
CA TYR A 516 9.15 -22.51 7.48
C TYR A 516 8.87 -23.33 6.23
N HIS A 517 7.60 -23.66 6.04
CA HIS A 517 7.12 -24.33 4.83
C HIS A 517 6.50 -23.33 3.86
N PHE A 518 5.78 -22.32 4.39
CA PHE A 518 5.08 -21.33 3.58
C PHE A 518 5.16 -19.95 4.23
N ILE A 519 5.46 -18.91 3.44
CA ILE A 519 5.63 -17.54 3.89
C ILE A 519 4.82 -16.59 3.01
N GLU A 520 3.96 -15.78 3.63
CA GLU A 520 3.31 -14.65 2.97
C GLU A 520 4.09 -13.36 3.23
N ILE A 521 4.30 -12.56 2.17
CA ILE A 521 4.90 -11.23 2.29
C ILE A 521 4.06 -10.18 1.56
N MET A 522 3.66 -9.16 2.32
CA MET A 522 2.99 -7.96 1.79
C MET A 522 3.91 -6.75 1.98
N ALA A 523 4.01 -5.92 0.94
CA ALA A 523 4.97 -4.81 0.88
C ALA A 523 4.50 -3.56 1.62
#